data_AF-A0A1I3LNQ4-F1
#
_entry.id   AF-A0A1I3LNQ4-F1
#
_cell.length_a   1.000
_cell.length_b   1.000
_cell.length_c   1.000
_cell.angle_alpha   90.00
_cell.angle_beta   90.00
_cell.angle_gamma   90.00
#
_symmetry.space_group_name_H-M   'P 1'
#
loop_
_entity.id
_entity.type
_entity.pdbx_description
1 polymer ?
#
loop_
_entity_poly.entity_id
_entity_poly.type
_entity_poly.pdbx_seq_one_letter_code
_entity_poly.pdbx_strand_id
1 'polypeptide(L)'
;MQTEVQNAETHTWFEDLQGFLFGTSMCAFALVMLRSLGLITGQTAGLAILISYVFGLPFGWVFFVVNLPFYWFGYKRMGKTFVGKTFINVALISVLSEWFPSLVDFSDLTPWFGAIIIGFMTGAGLMAIFRHGGSLGGLGILALYLQDATGFKAGYVQLAFDACLFAVAFFFLPLPQVLYSLLGAVVVNLVIAINHRRDRYIAM
;
A
#
# COMPACT_ATOMS: atom_id res chain seq x y z
N MET A 1 -26.21 -8.36 -31.26
CA MET A 1 -25.73 -7.33 -30.33
C MET A 1 -24.46 -7.87 -29.68
N GLN A 2 -23.33 -7.72 -30.36
CA GLN A 2 -22.02 -8.16 -29.89
C GLN A 2 -21.53 -7.13 -28.88
N THR A 3 -21.31 -7.55 -27.65
CA THR A 3 -20.66 -6.75 -26.61
C THR A 3 -19.21 -6.55 -27.05
N GLU A 4 -18.87 -5.36 -27.54
CA GLU A 4 -17.49 -4.96 -27.72
C GLU A 4 -16.80 -5.08 -26.36
N VAL A 5 -15.93 -6.08 -26.24
CA VAL A 5 -14.98 -6.19 -25.13
C VAL A 5 -14.05 -5.00 -25.30
N GLN A 6 -14.33 -3.93 -24.54
CA GLN A 6 -13.51 -2.75 -24.44
C GLN A 6 -12.07 -3.19 -24.17
N ASN A 7 -11.21 -3.12 -25.20
CA ASN A 7 -9.79 -3.40 -25.07
C ASN A 7 -9.27 -2.43 -24.01
N ALA A 8 -8.88 -2.93 -22.84
CA ALA A 8 -8.14 -2.11 -21.88
C ALA A 8 -6.86 -1.68 -22.61
N GLU A 9 -6.76 -0.38 -22.95
CA GLU A 9 -5.58 0.14 -23.63
C GLU A 9 -4.34 -0.24 -22.82
N THR A 10 -3.44 -0.99 -23.46
CA THR A 10 -2.22 -1.45 -22.81
C THR A 10 -1.26 -0.26 -22.68
N HIS A 11 -0.97 0.14 -21.44
CA HIS A 11 -0.01 1.20 -21.17
C HIS A 11 1.35 0.93 -21.82
N THR A 12 1.98 1.99 -22.32
CA THR A 12 3.35 1.87 -22.83
C THR A 12 4.33 1.65 -21.67
N TRP A 13 5.50 1.10 -21.96
CA TRP A 13 6.50 0.86 -20.91
C TRP A 13 6.97 2.16 -20.23
N PHE A 14 6.97 3.29 -20.96
CA PHE A 14 7.29 4.61 -20.41
C PHE A 14 6.22 5.10 -19.45
N GLU A 15 4.94 4.91 -19.79
CA GLU A 15 3.82 5.25 -18.91
C GLU A 15 3.85 4.39 -17.64
N ASP A 16 4.12 3.10 -17.76
CA ASP A 16 4.31 2.20 -16.62
C ASP A 16 5.46 2.67 -15.72
N LEU A 17 6.61 3.00 -16.30
CA LEU A 17 7.76 3.48 -15.55
C LEU A 17 7.44 4.78 -14.79
N GLN A 18 6.84 5.75 -15.48
CA GLN A 18 6.45 7.03 -14.87
C GLN A 18 5.42 6.81 -13.75
N GLY A 19 4.39 6.00 -13.99
CA GLY A 19 3.33 5.72 -13.02
C GLY A 19 3.86 5.03 -11.77
N PHE A 20 4.76 4.06 -11.93
CA PHE A 20 5.41 3.38 -10.81
C PHE A 20 6.36 4.28 -10.05
N LEU A 21 7.21 5.07 -10.71
CA LEU A 21 8.09 6.01 -10.03
C LEU A 21 7.31 7.06 -9.26
N PHE A 22 6.27 7.64 -9.86
CA PHE A 22 5.39 8.60 -9.19
C PHE A 22 4.73 7.96 -7.97
N GLY A 23 4.08 6.82 -8.16
CA GLY A 23 3.32 6.19 -7.07
C GLY A 23 4.19 5.69 -5.93
N THR A 24 5.31 5.03 -6.24
CA THR A 24 6.26 4.54 -5.22
C THR A 24 6.94 5.68 -4.48
N SER A 25 7.28 6.79 -5.15
CA SER A 25 7.85 7.98 -4.49
C SER A 25 6.85 8.64 -3.55
N MET A 26 5.58 8.81 -3.97
CA MET A 26 4.53 9.35 -3.10
C MET A 26 4.31 8.49 -1.87
N CYS A 27 4.20 7.17 -2.04
CA CYS A 27 4.03 6.24 -0.93
C CYS A 27 5.28 6.18 -0.03
N ALA A 28 6.49 6.19 -0.59
CA ALA A 28 7.72 6.19 0.20
C ALA A 28 7.86 7.49 1.03
N PHE A 29 7.54 8.64 0.45
CA PHE A 29 7.57 9.91 1.19
C PHE A 29 6.51 9.95 2.30
N ALA A 30 5.30 9.47 2.01
CA ALA A 30 4.26 9.31 3.01
C ALA A 30 4.69 8.36 4.14
N LEU A 31 5.44 7.29 3.84
CA LEU A 31 6.02 6.40 4.84
C LEU A 31 7.07 7.10 5.72
N VAL A 32 7.90 7.99 5.17
CA VAL A 32 8.86 8.77 5.97
C VAL A 32 8.11 9.68 6.96
N MET A 33 7.10 10.41 6.49
CA MET A 33 6.24 11.24 7.36
C MET A 33 5.52 10.41 8.42
N LEU A 34 5.04 9.23 8.05
CA LEU A 34 4.35 8.32 8.96
C LEU A 34 5.28 7.83 10.07
N ARG A 35 6.52 7.49 9.71
CA ARG A 35 7.54 7.04 10.67
C ARG A 35 8.04 8.17 11.56
N SER A 36 8.19 9.40 11.06
CA SER A 36 8.60 10.55 11.89
C SER A 36 7.57 10.88 12.98
N LEU A 37 6.29 10.55 12.75
CA LEU A 37 5.21 10.70 13.73
C LEU A 37 5.03 9.48 14.65
N GLY A 38 5.81 8.41 14.46
CA GLY A 38 5.64 7.14 15.18
C GLY A 38 4.33 6.43 14.87
N LEU A 39 3.72 6.73 13.72
CA LEU A 39 2.46 6.13 13.29
C LEU A 39 2.72 4.80 12.57
N ILE A 40 1.64 4.05 12.35
CA ILE A 40 1.59 2.83 11.54
C ILE A 40 0.49 2.94 10.47
N THR A 41 0.45 1.98 9.56
CA THR A 41 -0.62 1.82 8.57
C THR A 41 -1.17 0.40 8.61
N GLY A 42 -2.09 0.06 7.72
CA GLY A 42 -2.62 -1.29 7.55
C GLY A 42 -1.76 -2.19 6.65
N GLN A 43 -2.22 -3.42 6.48
CA GLN A 43 -1.71 -4.41 5.52
C GLN A 43 -0.23 -4.77 5.74
N THR A 44 0.43 -5.25 4.69
CA THR A 44 1.83 -5.70 4.76
C THR A 44 2.80 -4.57 5.13
N ALA A 45 2.52 -3.33 4.70
CA ALA A 45 3.31 -2.17 5.08
C ALA A 45 3.23 -1.90 6.59
N GLY A 46 2.04 -1.94 7.17
CA GLY A 46 1.83 -1.82 8.60
C GLY A 46 2.52 -2.90 9.42
N LEU A 47 2.39 -4.15 8.98
CA LEU A 47 3.10 -5.28 9.59
C LEU A 47 4.63 -5.05 9.56
N ALA A 48 5.17 -4.59 8.42
CA ALA A 48 6.60 -4.34 8.30
C ALA A 48 7.08 -3.18 9.18
N ILE A 49 6.30 -2.10 9.30
CA ILE A 49 6.60 -0.99 10.22
C ILE A 49 6.60 -1.50 11.66
N LEU A 50 5.60 -2.28 12.06
CA LEU A 50 5.50 -2.79 13.43
C LEU A 50 6.69 -3.70 13.78
N ILE A 51 7.07 -4.62 12.88
CA ILE A 51 8.27 -5.45 13.05
C ILE A 51 9.53 -4.56 13.13
N SER A 52 9.65 -3.55 12.27
CA SER A 52 10.76 -2.59 12.29
C SER A 52 10.88 -1.87 13.64
N TYR A 53 9.77 -1.40 14.21
CA TYR A 53 9.75 -0.74 15.53
C TYR A 53 10.11 -1.68 16.67
N VAL A 54 9.57 -2.91 16.67
CA VAL A 54 9.79 -3.87 17.76
C VAL A 54 11.21 -4.43 17.77
N PHE A 55 11.77 -4.74 16.60
CA PHE A 55 13.07 -5.40 16.48
C PHE A 55 14.22 -4.45 16.10
N GLY A 56 13.94 -3.16 15.84
CA GLY A 56 14.94 -2.18 15.42
C GLY A 56 15.55 -2.48 14.04
N LEU A 57 14.83 -3.21 13.18
CA LEU A 57 15.30 -3.58 11.84
C LEU A 57 14.98 -2.49 10.82
N PRO A 58 15.78 -2.35 9.74
CA PRO A 58 15.46 -1.45 8.64
C PRO A 58 14.12 -1.82 8.00
N PHE A 59 13.22 -0.85 7.87
CA PHE A 59 11.88 -1.06 7.34
C PHE A 59 11.94 -1.63 5.93
N GLY A 60 12.81 -1.09 5.06
CA GLY A 60 12.91 -1.54 3.68
C GLY A 60 13.23 -3.03 3.56
N TRP A 61 14.13 -3.53 4.42
CA TRP A 61 14.46 -4.95 4.47
C TRP A 61 13.28 -5.80 4.93
N VAL A 62 12.63 -5.39 6.03
CA VAL A 62 11.46 -6.11 6.57
C VAL A 62 10.32 -6.12 5.57
N PHE A 63 10.02 -4.99 4.95
CA PHE A 63 8.93 -4.84 3.98
C PHE A 63 9.14 -5.74 2.77
N PHE A 64 10.37 -5.82 2.24
CA PHE A 64 10.70 -6.70 1.14
C PHE A 64 10.48 -8.18 1.52
N VAL A 65 11.00 -8.61 2.67
CA VAL A 65 10.90 -10.00 3.16
C VAL A 65 9.45 -10.40 3.43
N VAL A 66 8.68 -9.54 4.12
CA VAL A 66 7.25 -9.77 4.40
C VAL A 66 6.46 -9.95 3.11
N ASN A 67 6.85 -9.31 2.00
CA ASN A 67 6.14 -9.43 0.74
C ASN A 67 6.46 -10.70 -0.07
N LEU A 68 7.58 -11.39 0.18
CA LEU A 68 7.99 -12.60 -0.55
C LEU A 68 6.91 -13.69 -0.65
N PRO A 69 6.25 -14.13 0.44
CA PRO A 69 5.23 -15.18 0.35
C PRO A 69 4.04 -14.77 -0.53
N PHE A 70 3.76 -13.47 -0.63
CA PHE A 70 2.64 -12.98 -1.41
C PHE A 70 2.88 -12.98 -2.92
N TYR A 71 4.13 -13.00 -3.38
CA TYR A 71 4.44 -13.15 -4.80
C TYR A 71 4.01 -14.50 -5.34
N TRP A 72 4.08 -15.56 -4.53
CA TRP A 72 3.54 -16.87 -4.89
C TRP A 72 2.04 -16.81 -5.16
N PHE A 73 1.27 -16.22 -4.23
CA PHE A 73 -0.18 -16.08 -4.39
C PHE A 73 -0.53 -15.15 -5.56
N GLY A 74 0.23 -14.05 -5.71
CA GLY A 74 0.17 -13.15 -6.86
C GLY A 74 0.36 -13.88 -8.18
N TYR A 75 1.35 -14.77 -8.26
CA TYR A 75 1.67 -15.49 -9.47
C TYR A 75 0.54 -16.43 -9.88
N LYS A 76 0.00 -17.18 -8.91
CA LYS A 76 -1.13 -18.10 -9.16
C LYS A 76 -2.39 -17.38 -9.62
N ARG A 77 -2.67 -16.18 -9.10
CA ARG A 77 -3.96 -15.52 -9.31
C ARG A 77 -3.95 -14.44 -10.40
N MET A 78 -2.90 -13.62 -10.46
CA MET A 78 -2.79 -12.45 -11.33
C MET A 78 -1.77 -12.63 -12.47
N GLY A 79 -0.91 -13.66 -12.40
CA GLY A 79 0.07 -13.99 -13.43
C GLY A 79 1.43 -13.29 -13.27
N LYS A 80 2.39 -13.65 -14.14
CA LYS A 80 3.81 -13.22 -14.04
C LYS A 80 4.00 -11.71 -14.16
N THR A 81 3.30 -11.09 -15.10
CA THR A 81 3.45 -9.66 -15.41
C THR A 81 3.09 -8.79 -14.21
N PHE A 82 1.98 -9.10 -13.55
CA PHE A 82 1.55 -8.41 -12.33
C PHE A 82 2.60 -8.58 -11.22
N VAL A 83 3.06 -9.82 -10.97
CA VAL A 83 4.06 -10.09 -9.92
C VAL A 83 5.38 -9.37 -10.18
N GLY A 84 5.88 -9.35 -11.42
CA GLY A 84 7.09 -8.63 -11.79
C GLY A 84 6.95 -7.13 -11.51
N LYS A 85 5.82 -6.53 -11.90
CA LYS A 85 5.51 -5.12 -11.61
C LYS A 85 5.41 -4.85 -10.11
N THR A 86 4.73 -5.70 -9.34
CA THR A 86 4.64 -5.59 -7.87
C THR A 86 6.00 -5.75 -7.20
N PHE A 87 6.83 -6.68 -7.66
CA PHE A 87 8.18 -6.88 -7.14
C PHE A 87 9.03 -5.60 -7.30
N ILE A 88 9.00 -5.00 -8.49
CA ILE A 88 9.71 -3.74 -8.75
C ILE A 88 9.20 -2.63 -7.84
N ASN A 89 7.88 -2.48 -7.68
CA ASN A 89 7.30 -1.45 -6.82
C ASN A 89 7.66 -1.65 -5.34
N VAL A 90 7.63 -2.89 -4.83
CA VAL A 90 8.04 -3.21 -3.46
C VAL A 90 9.53 -2.95 -3.25
N ALA A 91 10.38 -3.33 -4.21
CA ALA A 91 11.81 -3.04 -4.16
C ALA A 91 12.08 -1.53 -4.17
N LEU A 92 11.39 -0.77 -5.03
CA LEU A 92 11.49 0.69 -5.08
C LEU A 92 11.10 1.32 -3.75
N ILE A 93 9.96 0.97 -3.17
CA ILE A 93 9.58 1.50 -1.84
C ILE A 93 10.60 1.10 -0.78
N SER A 94 11.10 -0.13 -0.80
CA SER A 94 12.09 -0.61 0.17
C SER A 94 13.37 0.24 0.14
N VAL A 95 13.82 0.64 -1.06
CA VAL A 95 15.00 1.50 -1.22
C VAL A 95 14.67 2.96 -0.91
N LEU A 96 13.61 3.51 -1.50
CA LEU A 96 13.25 4.92 -1.36
C LEU A 96 12.90 5.29 0.09
N SER A 97 12.24 4.40 0.83
CA SER A 97 11.87 4.65 2.24
C SER A 97 13.07 4.68 3.20
N GLU A 98 14.21 4.10 2.80
CA GLU A 98 15.47 4.18 3.55
C GLU A 98 16.37 5.32 3.02
N TRP A 99 16.21 5.73 1.77
CA TRP A 99 16.97 6.83 1.18
C TRP A 99 16.39 8.21 1.48
N PHE A 100 15.06 8.38 1.42
CA PHE A 100 14.41 9.68 1.65
C PHE A 100 14.70 10.32 3.01
N PRO A 101 14.84 9.58 4.13
CA PRO A 101 15.26 10.17 5.40
C PRO A 101 16.61 10.90 5.35
N SER A 102 17.50 10.60 4.39
CA SER A 102 18.74 11.36 4.21
C SER A 102 18.56 12.68 3.44
N LEU A 103 17.39 12.92 2.87
CA LEU A 103 17.06 14.06 2.02
C LEU A 103 16.05 15.02 2.68
N VAL A 104 15.21 14.50 3.57
CA VAL A 104 14.18 15.26 4.29
C VAL A 104 14.12 14.83 5.75
N ASP A 105 13.97 15.80 6.64
CA ASP A 105 13.67 15.57 8.04
C ASP A 105 12.50 16.47 8.46
N PHE A 106 11.72 16.02 9.44
CA PHE A 106 10.52 16.69 9.91
C PHE A 106 10.73 17.14 11.36
N SER A 107 11.07 18.41 11.56
CA SER A 107 11.27 18.97 12.90
C SER A 107 9.96 19.10 13.67
N ASP A 108 8.91 19.60 13.02
CA ASP A 108 7.57 19.76 13.60
C ASP A 108 6.51 19.34 12.57
N LEU A 109 5.80 18.25 12.87
CA LEU A 109 4.65 17.81 12.08
C LEU A 109 3.49 17.49 13.03
N THR A 110 2.40 18.24 12.91
CA THR A 110 1.23 18.04 13.76
C THR A 110 0.57 16.69 13.46
N PRO A 111 0.40 15.77 14.43
CA PRO A 111 0.03 14.37 14.15
C PRO A 111 -1.28 14.18 13.37
N TRP A 112 -2.33 14.91 13.71
CA TRP A 112 -3.63 14.78 13.02
C TRP A 112 -3.55 15.25 11.56
N PHE A 113 -2.81 16.33 11.31
CA PHE A 113 -2.62 16.87 9.96
C PHE A 113 -1.75 15.93 9.14
N GLY A 114 -0.64 15.46 9.74
CA GLY A 114 0.25 14.47 9.15
C GLY A 114 -0.51 13.22 8.73
N ALA A 115 -1.34 12.64 9.61
CA ALA A 115 -2.16 11.46 9.30
C ALA A 115 -3.05 11.66 8.05
N ILE A 116 -3.66 12.84 7.91
CA ILE A 116 -4.50 13.16 6.75
C ILE A 116 -3.65 13.27 5.47
N ILE A 117 -2.55 14.00 5.50
CA ILE A 117 -1.67 14.18 4.33
C ILE A 117 -1.04 12.85 3.90
N ILE A 118 -0.56 12.06 4.85
CA ILE A 118 -0.06 10.70 4.61
C ILE A 118 -1.13 9.86 3.92
N GLY A 119 -2.38 9.97 4.37
CA GLY A 119 -3.51 9.26 3.78
C GLY A 119 -3.76 9.64 2.32
N PHE A 120 -3.77 10.94 2.02
CA PHE A 120 -3.94 11.43 0.65
C PHE A 120 -2.78 11.01 -0.26
N MET A 121 -1.53 11.18 0.19
CA MET A 121 -0.35 10.82 -0.58
C MET A 121 -0.27 9.32 -0.86
N THR A 122 -0.51 8.50 0.16
CA THR A 122 -0.51 7.03 0.02
C THR A 122 -1.64 6.58 -0.89
N GLY A 123 -2.85 7.14 -0.74
CA GLY A 123 -3.99 6.83 -1.60
C GLY A 123 -3.73 7.18 -3.06
N ALA A 124 -3.21 8.39 -3.34
CA ALA A 124 -2.86 8.82 -4.69
C ALA A 124 -1.75 7.95 -5.31
N GLY A 125 -0.71 7.63 -4.53
CA GLY A 125 0.39 6.78 -4.99
C GLY A 125 -0.07 5.35 -5.30
N LEU A 126 -0.91 4.77 -4.45
CA LEU A 126 -1.52 3.45 -4.70
C LEU A 126 -2.37 3.45 -5.97
N MET A 127 -3.16 4.50 -6.22
CA MET A 127 -3.95 4.59 -7.44
C MET A 127 -3.09 4.62 -8.71
N ALA A 128 -2.00 5.40 -8.70
CA ALA A 128 -1.05 5.43 -9.80
C ALA A 128 -0.50 4.01 -10.07
N ILE A 129 -0.07 3.30 -9.03
CA ILE A 129 0.46 1.94 -9.15
C ILE A 129 -0.60 0.95 -9.67
N PHE A 130 -1.81 1.01 -9.12
CA PHE A 130 -2.91 0.11 -9.51
C PHE A 130 -3.34 0.32 -10.96
N ARG A 131 -3.34 1.57 -11.46
CA ARG A 131 -3.67 1.87 -12.86
C ARG A 131 -2.73 1.17 -13.84
N HIS A 132 -1.46 1.05 -13.47
CA HIS A 132 -0.43 0.37 -14.25
C HIS A 132 -0.31 -1.14 -13.96
N GLY A 133 -1.27 -1.72 -13.22
CA GLY A 133 -1.32 -3.15 -12.92
C GLY A 133 -0.23 -3.63 -11.96
N GLY A 134 0.29 -2.75 -11.11
CA GLY A 134 1.20 -3.08 -10.01
C GLY A 134 0.49 -3.13 -8.66
N SER A 135 1.25 -3.35 -7.59
CA SER A 135 0.80 -3.24 -6.19
C SER A 135 1.99 -2.96 -5.27
N LEU A 136 1.74 -2.59 -4.02
CA LEU A 136 2.74 -2.45 -2.94
C LEU A 136 2.77 -3.63 -1.98
N GLY A 137 2.19 -4.74 -2.40
CA GLY A 137 2.18 -5.98 -1.65
C GLY A 137 1.05 -6.87 -2.11
N GLY A 138 0.89 -8.01 -1.42
CA GLY A 138 -0.06 -9.01 -1.88
C GLY A 138 -1.01 -9.55 -0.82
N LEU A 139 -1.20 -8.89 0.32
CA LEU A 139 -2.29 -9.28 1.23
C LEU A 139 -3.65 -9.18 0.52
N GLY A 140 -3.85 -8.17 -0.32
CA GLY A 140 -5.08 -8.09 -1.12
C GLY A 140 -5.25 -9.28 -2.07
N ILE A 141 -4.15 -9.78 -2.63
CA ILE A 141 -4.17 -10.94 -3.52
C ILE A 141 -4.35 -12.23 -2.74
N LEU A 142 -3.75 -12.35 -1.56
CA LEU A 142 -4.00 -13.45 -0.65
C LEU A 142 -5.47 -13.47 -0.22
N ALA A 143 -6.05 -12.32 0.10
CA ALA A 143 -7.45 -12.20 0.46
C ALA A 143 -8.37 -12.61 -0.69
N LEU A 144 -8.06 -12.22 -1.93
CA LEU A 144 -8.78 -12.68 -3.13
C LEU A 144 -8.61 -14.20 -3.35
N TYR A 145 -7.40 -14.71 -3.20
CA TYR A 145 -7.13 -16.15 -3.31
C TYR A 145 -7.91 -16.96 -2.26
N LEU A 146 -7.95 -16.49 -1.01
CA LEU A 146 -8.75 -17.08 0.05
C LEU A 146 -10.25 -16.98 -0.25
N GLN A 147 -10.71 -15.87 -0.82
CA GLN A 147 -12.09 -15.73 -1.25
C GLN A 147 -12.46 -16.77 -2.32
N ASP A 148 -11.60 -16.99 -3.31
CA ASP A 148 -11.85 -18.00 -4.34
C ASP A 148 -11.82 -19.43 -3.77
N ALA A 149 -10.96 -19.70 -2.79
CA ALA A 149 -10.81 -21.01 -2.18
C ALA A 149 -11.90 -21.35 -1.15
N THR A 150 -12.43 -20.35 -0.43
CA THR A 150 -13.33 -20.55 0.73
C THR A 150 -14.69 -19.89 0.60
N GLY A 151 -14.88 -18.98 -0.36
CA GLY A 151 -16.07 -18.14 -0.49
C GLY A 151 -16.13 -16.95 0.49
N PHE A 152 -15.18 -16.84 1.44
CA PHE A 152 -15.16 -15.75 2.41
C PHE A 152 -14.72 -14.43 1.75
N LYS A 153 -15.46 -13.33 1.96
CA LYS A 153 -15.20 -12.07 1.22
C LYS A 153 -13.81 -11.52 1.54
N ALA A 154 -13.03 -11.19 0.51
CA ALA A 154 -11.66 -10.67 0.64
C ALA A 154 -11.58 -9.41 1.53
N GLY A 155 -12.59 -8.54 1.47
CA GLY A 155 -12.66 -7.35 2.33
C GLY A 155 -12.70 -7.69 3.83
N TYR A 156 -13.38 -8.77 4.23
CA TYR A 156 -13.39 -9.21 5.62
C TYR A 156 -12.05 -9.85 6.03
N VAL A 157 -11.35 -10.53 5.12
CA VAL A 157 -10.00 -11.04 5.39
C VAL A 157 -9.05 -9.89 5.68
N GLN A 158 -9.07 -8.86 4.84
CA GLN A 158 -8.24 -7.67 5.02
C GLN A 158 -8.60 -6.95 6.32
N LEU A 159 -9.89 -6.75 6.59
CA LEU A 159 -10.35 -6.10 7.83
C LEU A 159 -9.92 -6.88 9.07
N ALA A 160 -10.02 -8.21 9.05
CA ALA A 160 -9.57 -9.06 10.14
C ALA A 160 -8.06 -8.96 10.36
N PHE A 161 -7.28 -8.97 9.27
CA PHE A 161 -5.83 -8.79 9.34
C PHE A 161 -5.46 -7.43 9.95
N ASP A 162 -6.07 -6.34 9.46
CA ASP A 162 -5.84 -4.99 9.99
C ASP A 162 -6.29 -4.89 11.45
N ALA A 163 -7.44 -5.44 11.83
CA ALA A 163 -7.90 -5.45 13.21
C ALA A 163 -6.89 -6.15 14.14
N CYS A 164 -6.37 -7.32 13.72
CA CYS A 164 -5.32 -8.01 14.47
C CYS A 164 -4.04 -7.18 14.54
N LEU A 165 -3.61 -6.58 13.43
CA LEU A 165 -2.41 -5.74 13.36
C LEU A 165 -2.52 -4.55 14.32
N PHE A 166 -3.62 -3.79 14.28
CA PHE A 166 -3.86 -2.65 15.16
C PHE A 166 -4.02 -3.07 16.63
N ALA A 167 -4.61 -4.23 16.91
CA ALA A 167 -4.69 -4.79 18.26
C ALA A 167 -3.30 -5.11 18.82
N VAL A 168 -2.41 -5.72 18.02
CA VAL A 168 -1.02 -5.96 18.42
C VAL A 168 -0.28 -4.63 18.59
N ALA A 169 -0.44 -3.70 17.64
CA ALA A 169 0.22 -2.39 17.67
C ALA A 169 -0.14 -1.58 18.93
N PHE A 170 -1.36 -1.72 19.44
CA PHE A 170 -1.79 -1.07 20.69
C PHE A 170 -0.96 -1.47 21.92
N PHE A 171 -0.32 -2.64 21.92
CA PHE A 171 0.60 -3.03 23.00
C PHE A 171 1.99 -2.39 22.90
N PHE A 172 2.38 -1.89 21.71
CA PHE A 172 3.71 -1.33 21.45
C PHE A 172 3.70 0.18 21.25
N LEU A 173 2.55 0.78 20.92
CA LEU A 173 2.42 2.20 20.59
C LEU A 173 1.44 2.90 21.54
N PRO A 174 1.73 4.15 21.96
CA PRO A 174 0.78 5.02 22.63
C PRO A 174 -0.57 5.11 21.90
N LEU A 175 -1.66 5.11 22.67
CA LEU A 175 -3.03 5.22 22.14
C LEU A 175 -3.22 6.37 21.13
N PRO A 176 -2.67 7.60 21.33
CA PRO A 176 -2.80 8.66 20.35
C PRO A 176 -2.23 8.30 18.97
N GLN A 177 -1.07 7.63 18.92
CA GLN A 177 -0.45 7.19 17.65
C GLN A 177 -1.32 6.16 16.94
N VAL A 178 -1.92 5.23 17.68
CA VAL A 178 -2.86 4.24 17.13
C VAL A 178 -4.09 4.94 16.53
N LEU A 179 -4.67 5.92 17.24
CA LEU A 179 -5.83 6.67 16.76
C LEU A 179 -5.52 7.51 15.51
N TYR A 180 -4.37 8.18 15.46
CA TYR A 180 -3.94 8.91 14.26
C TYR A 180 -3.61 7.99 13.10
N SER A 181 -3.08 6.80 13.36
CA SER A 181 -2.84 5.77 12.35
C SER A 181 -4.16 5.28 11.73
N LEU A 182 -5.19 5.05 12.56
CA LEU A 182 -6.54 4.73 12.10
C LEU A 182 -7.14 5.86 11.26
N LEU A 183 -6.96 7.13 11.67
CA LEU A 183 -7.38 8.28 10.87
C LEU A 183 -6.72 8.27 9.49
N GLY A 184 -5.41 8.10 9.42
CA GLY A 184 -4.69 8.01 8.15
C GLY A 184 -5.20 6.85 7.28
N ALA A 185 -5.41 5.67 7.87
CA ALA A 185 -5.97 4.51 7.16
C ALA A 185 -7.39 4.78 6.62
N VAL A 186 -8.24 5.48 7.37
CA VAL A 186 -9.57 5.90 6.88
C VAL A 186 -9.42 6.83 5.68
N VAL A 187 -8.51 7.80 5.72
CA VAL A 187 -8.28 8.71 4.59
C VAL A 187 -7.78 7.96 3.35
N VAL A 188 -6.82 7.04 3.49
CA VAL A 188 -6.36 6.17 2.37
C VAL A 188 -7.55 5.42 1.76
N ASN A 189 -8.35 4.77 2.60
CA ASN A 189 -9.49 3.99 2.15
C ASN A 189 -10.56 4.84 1.47
N LEU A 190 -10.84 6.05 1.96
CA LEU A 190 -11.75 6.99 1.31
C LEU A 190 -11.24 7.42 -0.05
N VAL A 191 -9.96 7.75 -0.17
CA VAL A 191 -9.33 8.12 -1.46
C VAL A 191 -9.47 6.98 -2.46
N ILE A 192 -9.13 5.75 -2.05
CA ILE A 192 -9.27 4.58 -2.92
C ILE A 192 -10.75 4.33 -3.24
N ALA A 193 -11.65 4.29 -2.27
CA ALA A 193 -13.06 3.99 -2.49
C ALA A 193 -13.76 4.98 -3.44
N ILE A 194 -13.42 6.27 -3.34
CA ILE A 194 -14.04 7.32 -4.15
C ILE A 194 -13.47 7.33 -5.58
N ASN A 195 -12.16 7.17 -5.72
CA ASN A 195 -11.47 7.39 -7.00
C ASN A 195 -11.16 6.08 -7.75
N HIS A 196 -11.07 4.95 -7.06
CA HIS A 196 -10.94 3.63 -7.66
C HIS A 196 -12.31 3.05 -8.03
N ARG A 197 -13.02 3.76 -8.91
CA ARG A 197 -14.24 3.27 -9.54
C ARG A 197 -14.05 3.12 -11.04
N ARG A 198 -14.34 1.93 -11.57
CA ARG A 198 -14.19 1.58 -12.99
C ARG A 198 -15.21 2.26 -13.91
N ASP A 199 -16.21 2.95 -13.36
CA ASP A 199 -17.43 3.39 -14.06
C ASP A 199 -17.48 4.89 -14.41
N ARG A 200 -16.50 5.71 -14.01
CA ARG A 200 -16.63 7.18 -14.07
C ARG A 200 -15.63 7.95 -14.94
N TYR A 201 -14.72 7.28 -15.64
CA TYR A 201 -13.72 7.95 -16.50
C TYR A 201 -13.76 7.44 -17.94
N ILE A 202 -14.96 7.37 -18.50
CA ILE A 202 -15.13 7.38 -19.94
C ILE A 202 -15.02 8.86 -20.34
N ALA A 203 -13.80 9.31 -20.62
CA ALA A 203 -13.64 10.57 -21.34
C ALA A 203 -14.31 10.35 -22.70
N MET A 204 -15.43 11.04 -22.92
CA MET A 204 -16.06 11.18 -24.23
C MET A 204 -15.18 12.00 -25.15
#